data_AF-A0A1E3SYU3-F1
#
_entry.id   AF-A0A1E3SYU3-F1
#
_cell.length_a   1.000
_cell.length_b   1.000
_cell.length_c   1.000
_cell.angle_alpha   90.00
_cell.angle_beta   90.00
_cell.angle_gamma   90.00
#
_symmetry.space_group_name_H-M   'P 1'
#
loop_
_entity.id
_entity.type
_entity.pdbx_description
1 polymer ?
#
loop_
_entity_poly.entity_id
_entity_poly.type
_entity_poly.pdbx_seq_one_letter_code
_entity_poly.pdbx_strand_id
1 'polypeptide(L)'
;MAPEDTLDNLPWFHRLTMDEQVHLLTHPTGTLPQELINKLKLEPGVLSWSQWENNPPQVTLAADAITTLTSQRRQLDTWFDHLSPEDRDYFIEHRNGRLSKEYLHKADAASGPALSVLINSDATDGYRFELTPFLRIYLEYCAQ
;
A
#
# COMPACT_ATOMS: atom_id res chain seq x y z
N MET A 1 19.35 8.69 -18.62
CA MET A 1 18.29 7.67 -18.78
C MET A 1 17.96 7.19 -17.39
N ALA A 2 16.95 7.79 -16.74
CA ALA A 2 16.46 7.30 -15.46
C ALA A 2 15.54 6.11 -15.76
N PRO A 3 15.62 4.99 -15.03
CA PRO A 3 14.73 3.86 -15.29
C PRO A 3 13.31 4.27 -14.91
N GLU A 4 12.41 4.11 -15.87
CA GLU A 4 10.96 4.31 -15.76
C GLU A 4 10.29 3.14 -14.99
N ASP A 5 10.88 2.69 -13.88
CA ASP A 5 10.43 1.53 -13.07
C ASP A 5 10.17 1.95 -11.61
N THR A 6 9.18 2.82 -11.37
CA THR A 6 8.80 3.22 -10.00
C THR A 6 7.30 3.19 -9.72
N LEU A 7 6.52 2.60 -10.62
CA LEU A 7 5.08 2.35 -10.41
C LEU A 7 4.95 0.85 -10.08
N ASP A 8 4.60 0.51 -8.84
CA ASP A 8 4.41 -0.86 -8.29
C ASP A 8 5.68 -1.68 -7.93
N ASN A 9 6.65 -1.09 -7.24
CA ASN A 9 7.90 -1.77 -6.81
C ASN A 9 7.77 -2.86 -5.72
N LEU A 10 6.57 -3.42 -5.46
CA LEU A 10 6.36 -4.47 -4.45
C LEU A 10 5.42 -5.60 -4.93
N PRO A 11 5.74 -6.33 -6.02
CA PRO A 11 4.88 -7.39 -6.54
C PRO A 11 4.68 -8.56 -5.54
N TRP A 12 5.60 -8.76 -4.61
CA TRP A 12 5.44 -9.72 -3.51
C TRP A 12 4.36 -9.26 -2.51
N PHE A 13 4.26 -7.96 -2.26
CA PHE A 13 3.33 -7.39 -1.29
C PHE A 13 1.89 -7.48 -1.80
N HIS A 14 1.67 -7.18 -3.09
CA HIS A 14 0.34 -7.27 -3.71
C HIS A 14 -0.21 -8.70 -3.83
N ARG A 15 0.61 -9.73 -3.66
CA ARG A 15 0.19 -11.15 -3.62
C ARG A 15 -0.29 -11.62 -2.25
N LEU A 16 -0.04 -10.85 -1.20
CA LEU A 16 -0.50 -11.15 0.15
C LEU A 16 -2.01 -10.94 0.30
N THR A 17 -2.60 -11.50 1.34
CA THR A 17 -3.99 -11.20 1.71
C THR A 17 -4.10 -9.75 2.21
N MET A 18 -5.31 -9.17 2.19
CA MET A 18 -5.52 -7.79 2.66
C MET A 18 -5.06 -7.60 4.11
N ASP A 19 -5.41 -8.54 5.01
CA ASP A 19 -5.01 -8.47 6.42
C ASP A 19 -3.48 -8.49 6.58
N GLU A 20 -2.79 -9.30 5.80
CA GLU A 20 -1.32 -9.37 5.79
C GLU A 20 -0.70 -8.07 5.25
N GLN A 21 -1.29 -7.49 4.21
CA GLN A 21 -0.85 -6.22 3.65
C GLN A 21 -1.00 -5.09 4.67
N VAL A 22 -2.15 -5.01 5.33
CA VAL A 22 -2.40 -4.02 6.39
C VAL A 22 -1.49 -4.26 7.60
N HIS A 23 -1.26 -5.52 7.99
CA HIS A 23 -0.32 -5.85 9.07
C HIS A 23 1.08 -5.31 8.80
N LEU A 24 1.60 -5.53 7.58
CA LEU A 24 2.92 -5.07 7.16
C LEU A 24 3.00 -3.54 6.99
N LEU A 25 1.91 -2.86 6.59
CA LEU A 25 1.84 -1.39 6.59
C LEU A 25 1.86 -0.82 8.00
N THR A 26 1.21 -1.50 8.94
CA THR A 26 1.10 -1.04 10.33
C THR A 26 2.42 -1.24 11.07
N HIS A 27 3.08 -2.39 10.87
CA HIS A 27 4.31 -2.78 11.58
C HIS A 27 5.45 -3.17 10.61
N PRO A 28 5.93 -2.25 9.75
CA PRO A 28 6.90 -2.61 8.71
C PRO A 28 8.26 -3.08 9.28
N THR A 29 8.63 -2.62 10.47
CA THR A 29 9.87 -3.00 11.18
C THR A 29 9.69 -4.15 12.17
N GLY A 30 8.47 -4.70 12.29
CA GLY A 30 8.14 -5.75 13.24
C GLY A 30 8.72 -7.11 12.86
N THR A 31 8.83 -8.00 13.84
CA THR A 31 9.08 -9.42 13.58
C THR A 31 7.89 -10.02 12.84
N LEU A 32 8.19 -10.74 11.75
CA LEU A 32 7.16 -11.35 10.92
C LEU A 32 6.59 -12.62 11.56
N PRO A 33 5.28 -12.84 11.48
CA PRO A 33 4.68 -14.11 11.86
C PRO A 33 5.16 -15.24 10.93
N GLN A 34 5.21 -16.47 11.44
CA GLN A 34 5.72 -17.63 10.72
C GLN A 34 5.04 -17.87 9.37
N GLU A 35 3.76 -17.54 9.26
CA GLU A 35 2.98 -17.65 8.03
C GLU A 35 3.50 -16.70 6.93
N LEU A 36 3.78 -15.44 7.28
CA LEU A 36 4.38 -14.47 6.37
C LEU A 36 5.81 -14.85 5.98
N ILE A 37 6.60 -15.35 6.92
CA ILE A 37 7.95 -15.87 6.63
C ILE A 37 7.86 -17.00 5.59
N ASN A 38 6.92 -17.93 5.76
CA ASN A 38 6.75 -19.06 4.83
C ASN A 38 6.33 -18.63 3.42
N LYS A 39 5.55 -17.56 3.30
CA LYS A 39 5.15 -16.98 2.01
C LYS A 39 6.29 -16.21 1.35
N LEU A 40 7.07 -15.47 2.12
CA LEU A 40 8.07 -14.53 1.62
C LEU A 40 9.48 -15.12 1.51
N LYS A 41 9.76 -16.29 2.08
CA LYS A 41 11.10 -16.91 2.04
C LYS A 41 11.63 -17.23 0.64
N LEU A 42 10.74 -17.31 -0.35
CA LEU A 42 11.11 -17.53 -1.76
C LEU A 42 11.31 -16.21 -2.52
N GLU A 43 10.98 -15.07 -1.91
CA GLU A 43 11.11 -13.75 -2.51
C GLU A 43 12.50 -13.17 -2.21
N PRO A 44 13.39 -13.08 -3.21
CA PRO A 44 14.76 -12.63 -2.98
C PRO A 44 14.76 -11.17 -2.51
N GLY A 45 15.54 -10.89 -1.47
CA GLY A 45 15.72 -9.54 -0.95
C GLY A 45 14.54 -8.97 -0.14
N VAL A 46 13.50 -9.75 0.14
CA VAL A 46 12.34 -9.29 0.95
C VAL A 46 12.55 -9.50 2.44
N LEU A 47 13.23 -10.58 2.83
CA LEU A 47 13.43 -10.93 4.24
C LEU A 47 14.85 -10.60 4.72
N SER A 48 14.96 -10.16 5.97
CA SER A 48 16.21 -10.05 6.70
C SER A 48 16.19 -10.94 7.93
N TRP A 49 17.32 -11.61 8.18
CA TRP A 49 17.50 -12.50 9.32
C TRP A 49 18.45 -11.82 10.29
N SER A 50 18.00 -11.64 11.53
CA SER A 50 18.86 -11.25 12.63
C SER A 50 19.06 -12.45 13.55
N GLN A 51 20.32 -12.84 13.75
CA GLN A 51 20.70 -13.91 14.67
C GLN A 51 21.77 -13.37 15.61
N TRP A 52 21.46 -13.39 16.90
CA TRP A 52 22.44 -13.20 17.97
C TRP A 52 22.60 -14.52 18.72
N GLU A 53 23.81 -14.79 19.24
CA GLU A 53 24.23 -16.10 19.76
C GLU A 53 23.29 -16.74 20.80
N ASN A 54 22.42 -15.96 21.46
CA ASN A 54 21.51 -16.44 22.50
C ASN A 54 20.00 -16.19 22.22
N ASN A 55 19.61 -15.70 21.03
CA ASN A 55 18.21 -15.42 20.71
C ASN A 55 17.70 -16.29 19.54
N PRO A 56 16.41 -16.68 19.55
CA PRO A 56 15.81 -17.29 18.36
C PRO A 56 15.93 -16.32 17.18
N PRO A 57 16.18 -16.82 15.96
CA PRO A 57 16.33 -15.97 14.79
C PRO A 57 15.06 -15.16 14.59
N GLN A 58 15.20 -13.83 14.59
CA GLN A 58 14.11 -12.93 14.27
C GLN A 58 14.17 -12.59 12.79
N VAL A 59 13.04 -12.80 12.12
CA VAL A 59 12.87 -12.48 10.70
C VAL A 59 12.06 -11.21 10.59
N THR A 60 12.60 -10.22 9.89
CA THR A 60 11.93 -8.96 9.56
C THR A 60 11.90 -8.79 8.05
N LEU A 61 11.20 -7.75 7.59
CA LEU A 61 11.43 -7.26 6.23
C LEU A 61 12.87 -6.75 6.08
N ALA A 62 13.39 -6.84 4.86
CA ALA A 62 14.66 -6.22 4.48
C ALA A 62 14.54 -4.69 4.49
N ALA A 63 15.66 -4.01 4.71
CA ALA A 63 15.70 -2.55 4.85
C ALA A 63 15.07 -1.81 3.66
N ASP A 64 15.26 -2.30 2.43
CA ASP A 64 14.71 -1.70 1.21
C ASP A 64 13.18 -1.87 1.13
N ALA A 65 12.67 -3.03 1.52
CA ALA A 65 11.23 -3.29 1.61
C ALA A 65 10.57 -2.39 2.67
N ILE A 66 11.19 -2.26 3.84
CA ILE A 66 10.75 -1.35 4.92
C ILE A 66 10.72 0.10 4.42
N THR A 67 11.81 0.55 3.79
CA THR A 67 11.95 1.92 3.30
C THR A 67 10.88 2.23 2.26
N THR A 68 10.65 1.30 1.33
CA THR A 68 9.64 1.45 0.28
C THR A 68 8.23 1.53 0.85
N LEU A 69 7.83 0.58 1.70
CA LEU A 69 6.51 0.58 2.35
C LEU A 69 6.28 1.84 3.18
N THR A 70 7.27 2.24 3.98
CA THR A 70 7.17 3.43 4.85
C THR A 70 7.09 4.72 4.02
N SER A 71 7.86 4.81 2.93
CA SER A 71 7.82 5.96 2.03
C SER A 71 6.46 6.10 1.35
N GLN A 72 5.93 5.00 0.79
CA GLN A 72 4.62 5.01 0.15
C GLN A 72 3.50 5.31 1.16
N ARG A 73 3.52 4.68 2.34
CA ARG A 73 2.58 4.99 3.42
C ARG A 73 2.62 6.47 3.79
N ARG A 74 3.79 7.07 3.99
CA ARG A 74 3.92 8.49 4.34
C ARG A 74 3.34 9.42 3.29
N GLN A 75 3.49 9.10 2.00
CA GLN A 75 2.87 9.85 0.92
C GLN A 75 1.34 9.82 1.04
N LEU A 76 0.78 8.65 1.37
CA LEU A 76 -0.65 8.48 1.59
C LEU A 76 -1.15 9.13 2.87
N ASP A 77 -0.42 9.04 3.98
CA ASP A 77 -0.70 9.75 5.23
C ASP A 77 -0.82 11.25 4.94
N THR A 78 0.16 11.81 4.22
CA THR A 78 0.17 13.23 3.85
C THR A 78 -1.06 13.58 3.02
N TRP A 79 -1.36 12.83 1.96
CA TRP A 79 -2.53 13.07 1.14
C TRP A 79 -3.84 12.99 1.94
N PHE A 80 -4.01 11.93 2.72
CA PHE A 80 -5.20 11.68 3.51
C PHE A 80 -5.43 12.78 4.55
N ASP A 81 -4.34 13.30 5.14
CA ASP A 81 -4.39 14.41 6.08
C ASP A 81 -4.83 15.75 5.46
N HIS A 82 -4.66 15.94 4.14
CA HIS A 82 -5.16 17.13 3.44
C HIS A 82 -6.64 17.03 3.05
N LEU A 83 -7.25 15.84 3.13
CA LEU A 83 -8.66 15.66 2.85
C LEU A 83 -9.53 16.19 4.01
N SER A 84 -10.69 16.73 3.66
CA SER A 84 -11.73 17.04 4.65
C SER A 84 -12.24 15.75 5.30
N PRO A 85 -12.80 15.80 6.53
CA PRO A 85 -13.35 14.61 7.19
C PRO A 85 -14.38 13.87 6.33
N GLU A 86 -15.28 14.59 5.67
CA GLU A 86 -16.30 14.03 4.78
C GLU A 86 -15.68 13.29 3.59
N ASP A 87 -14.59 13.84 3.02
CA ASP A 87 -13.87 13.18 1.93
C ASP A 87 -13.18 11.91 2.39
N ARG A 88 -12.56 11.92 3.58
CA ARG A 88 -11.91 10.74 4.17
C ARG A 88 -12.91 9.61 4.36
N ASP A 89 -14.07 9.92 4.93
CA ASP A 89 -15.15 8.97 5.14
C ASP A 89 -15.63 8.39 3.80
N TYR A 90 -15.83 9.25 2.79
CA TYR A 90 -16.21 8.82 1.45
C TYR A 90 -15.20 7.84 0.84
N PHE A 91 -13.90 8.14 0.91
CA PHE A 91 -12.85 7.26 0.39
C PHE A 91 -12.80 5.93 1.15
N ILE A 92 -12.94 5.95 2.48
CA ILE A 92 -12.99 4.73 3.30
C ILE A 92 -14.20 3.86 2.93
N GLU A 93 -15.39 4.45 2.81
CA GLU A 93 -16.62 3.74 2.46
C GLU A 93 -16.55 3.11 1.05
N HIS A 94 -15.90 3.80 0.10
CA HIS A 94 -15.81 3.38 -1.29
C HIS A 94 -14.46 2.74 -1.66
N ARG A 95 -13.64 2.34 -0.67
CA ARG A 95 -12.28 1.82 -0.88
C ARG A 95 -12.17 0.58 -1.78
N ASN A 96 -13.22 -0.23 -1.84
CA ASN A 96 -13.30 -1.43 -2.70
C ASN A 96 -14.11 -1.19 -3.98
N GLY A 97 -14.62 0.02 -4.17
CA GLY A 97 -15.59 0.36 -5.21
C GLY A 97 -15.03 1.22 -6.33
N ARG A 98 -15.94 1.58 -7.22
CA ARG A 98 -15.72 2.60 -8.25
C ARG A 98 -16.15 3.96 -7.70
N LEU A 99 -15.27 4.95 -7.80
CA LEU A 99 -15.53 6.29 -7.26
C LEU A 99 -16.15 7.21 -8.31
N SER A 100 -16.94 8.19 -7.83
CA SER A 100 -17.47 9.26 -8.67
C SER A 100 -16.35 10.16 -9.21
N LYS A 101 -16.46 10.60 -10.47
CA LYS A 101 -15.52 11.53 -11.12
C LYS A 101 -15.24 12.78 -10.30
N GLU A 102 -16.21 13.23 -9.50
CA GLU A 102 -16.06 14.42 -8.65
C GLU A 102 -14.92 14.26 -7.64
N TYR A 103 -14.57 13.02 -7.24
CA TYR A 103 -13.45 12.76 -6.34
C TYR A 103 -12.13 12.54 -7.06
N LEU A 104 -12.11 12.56 -8.41
CA LEU A 104 -10.91 12.28 -9.18
C LEU A 104 -9.84 13.33 -8.93
N HIS A 105 -10.21 14.60 -8.90
CA HIS A 105 -9.26 15.68 -8.60
C HIS A 105 -8.70 15.60 -7.17
N LYS A 106 -9.46 15.03 -6.22
CA LYS A 106 -9.02 14.83 -4.84
C LYS A 106 -8.06 13.65 -4.72
N ALA A 107 -8.27 12.61 -5.52
CA ALA A 107 -7.35 11.47 -5.62
C ALA A 107 -6.09 11.84 -6.41
N ASP A 108 -6.19 12.65 -7.47
CA ASP A 108 -5.08 13.07 -8.35
C ASP A 108 -4.24 14.22 -7.78
N ALA A 109 -4.80 15.05 -6.88
CA ALA A 109 -4.05 16.06 -6.12
C ALA A 109 -2.94 15.45 -5.24
N ALA A 110 -2.98 14.14 -5.07
CA ALA A 110 -2.02 13.36 -4.34
C ALA A 110 -0.75 13.15 -5.20
N SER A 111 0.26 14.01 -5.01
CA SER A 111 1.50 13.93 -5.77
C SER A 111 2.34 12.69 -5.38
N GLY A 112 2.34 11.63 -6.18
CA GLY A 112 3.25 10.48 -6.02
C GLY A 112 2.86 9.20 -6.79
N PRO A 113 3.80 8.25 -7.00
CA PRO A 113 3.53 6.99 -7.69
C PRO A 113 2.61 6.03 -6.90
N ALA A 114 2.57 6.15 -5.57
CA ALA A 114 1.65 5.37 -4.71
C ALA A 114 0.16 5.78 -4.86
N LEU A 115 -0.09 6.86 -5.61
CA LEU A 115 -1.33 7.62 -5.61
C LEU A 115 -1.99 7.69 -7.00
N SER A 116 -1.42 7.00 -7.99
CA SER A 116 -2.03 6.92 -9.31
C SER A 116 -3.43 6.32 -9.22
N VAL A 117 -4.31 6.77 -10.10
CA VAL A 117 -5.69 6.31 -10.19
C VAL A 117 -5.88 5.65 -11.56
N LEU A 118 -6.54 4.50 -11.58
CA LEU A 118 -6.90 3.83 -12.83
C LEU A 118 -8.24 4.39 -13.32
N ILE A 119 -8.19 5.25 -14.34
CA ILE A 119 -9.40 5.83 -14.94
C ILE A 119 -10.01 4.79 -15.88
N ASN A 120 -11.24 4.36 -15.59
CA ASN A 120 -12.01 3.53 -16.50
C ASN A 120 -12.89 4.45 -17.37
N SER A 121 -12.60 4.50 -18.67
CA SER A 121 -13.23 5.43 -19.61
C SER A 121 -14.54 4.93 -20.22
N ASP A 122 -15.18 3.92 -19.63
CA ASP A 122 -16.45 3.42 -20.16
C ASP A 122 -17.57 4.45 -19.97
N ALA A 123 -18.00 5.04 -21.10
CA ALA A 123 -18.89 6.19 -21.18
C ALA A 123 -20.33 5.88 -20.76
N THR A 124 -20.67 4.61 -20.53
CA THR A 124 -22.04 4.17 -20.21
C THR A 124 -22.40 4.29 -18.73
N ASP A 125 -21.41 4.28 -17.82
CA ASP A 125 -21.63 4.23 -16.36
C ASP A 125 -21.33 5.55 -15.63
N GLY A 126 -21.09 6.62 -16.40
CA GLY A 126 -20.70 7.93 -15.89
C GLY A 126 -19.30 7.89 -15.27
N TYR A 127 -18.26 7.98 -16.11
CA TYR A 127 -16.84 8.18 -15.75
C TYR A 127 -16.48 7.82 -14.30
N ARG A 128 -16.34 6.54 -14.00
CA ARG A 128 -15.88 6.09 -12.69
C ARG A 128 -14.40 5.75 -12.74
N PHE A 129 -13.72 5.89 -11.62
CA PHE A 129 -12.32 5.50 -11.50
C PHE A 129 -12.11 4.47 -10.40
N GLU A 130 -11.02 3.74 -10.55
CA GLU A 130 -10.59 2.71 -9.62
C GLU A 130 -9.31 3.14 -8.91
N LEU A 131 -9.27 2.91 -7.60
CA LEU A 131 -8.08 3.15 -6.79
C LEU A 131 -7.00 2.13 -7.16
N THR A 132 -5.73 2.52 -7.12
CA THR A 132 -4.60 1.59 -7.21
C THR A 132 -4.64 0.58 -6.07
N PRO A 133 -4.07 -0.63 -6.28
CA PRO A 133 -4.02 -1.66 -5.24
C PRO A 133 -3.45 -1.13 -3.92
N PHE A 134 -2.37 -0.35 -3.96
CA PHE A 134 -1.75 0.19 -2.74
C PHE A 134 -2.65 1.18 -2.00
N LEU A 135 -3.34 2.08 -2.71
CA LEU A 135 -4.28 3.03 -2.12
C LEU A 135 -5.48 2.31 -1.46
N ARG A 136 -5.99 1.22 -2.05
CA ARG A 136 -7.04 0.39 -1.42
C ARG A 136 -6.59 -0.19 -0.09
N ILE A 137 -5.38 -0.74 -0.05
CA ILE A 137 -4.80 -1.33 1.16
C ILE A 137 -4.64 -0.25 2.25
N TYR A 138 -4.16 0.93 1.87
CA TYR A 138 -4.03 2.04 2.80
C TYR A 138 -5.39 2.50 3.37
N LEU A 139 -6.43 2.59 2.53
CA LEU A 139 -7.76 2.93 3.02
C LEU A 139 -8.36 1.84 3.91
N GLU A 140 -8.03 0.56 3.69
CA GLU A 140 -8.37 -0.51 4.63
C GLU A 140 -7.64 -0.35 5.96
N TYR A 141 -6.35 0.01 5.93
CA TYR A 141 -5.58 0.37 7.13
C TYR A 141 -6.24 1.53 7.92
N CYS A 142 -6.72 2.56 7.23
CA CYS A 142 -7.43 3.68 7.86
C CYS A 142 -8.83 3.33 8.39
N ALA A 143 -9.42 2.22 7.93
CA ALA A 143 -10.76 1.78 8.31
C ALA A 143 -10.79 0.90 9.57
N GLN A 144 -9.62 0.52 10.11
CA GLN A 144 -9.48 -0.26 11.35
C GLN A 144 -9.70 0.59 12.60
#